data_AF-A0A7R9HHG5-F1
#
_entry.id   AF-A0A7R9HHG5-F1
#
_cell.length_a   1.000
_cell.length_b   1.000
_cell.length_c   1.000
_cell.angle_alpha   90.00
_cell.angle_beta   90.00
_cell.angle_gamma   90.00
#
_symmetry.space_group_name_H-M   'P 1'
#
loop_
_entity.id
_entity.type
_entity.pdbx_description
1 polymer ?
#
loop_
_entity_poly.entity_id
_entity_poly.type
_entity_poly.pdbx_seq_one_letter_code
_entity_poly.pdbx_strand_id
1 'polypeptide(L)' 'SSDGFYSTWQRADAISQAQYSIDVSPLIMKSLENFTELDYFLPKMDQVAVPDFSAGAMENWGLVTYR' A
#
# COMPACT_ATOMS: atom_id res chain seq x y z
N SER A 1 6.49 -4.46 5.69
CA SER A 1 6.31 -5.20 6.96
C SER A 1 7.39 -6.27 7.09
N SER A 2 7.67 -6.79 8.28
CA SER A 2 8.69 -7.83 8.50
C SER A 2 8.39 -9.16 7.80
N ASP A 3 7.14 -9.37 7.36
CA ASP A 3 6.65 -10.57 6.67
C ASP A 3 6.47 -10.39 5.15
N GLY A 4 6.73 -9.19 4.60
CA GLY A 4 6.62 -8.91 3.17
C GLY A 4 5.20 -8.81 2.60
N PHE A 5 4.17 -8.93 3.43
CA PHE A 5 2.77 -8.80 2.98
C PHE A 5 2.45 -7.38 2.52
N TYR A 6 2.94 -6.37 3.23
CA TYR A 6 2.78 -4.96 2.89
C TYR A 6 4.11 -4.35 2.47
N SER A 7 4.17 -3.87 1.23
CA SER A 7 5.37 -3.21 0.70
C SER A 7 5.02 -1.86 0.07
N THR A 8 5.93 -0.89 0.23
CA THR A 8 5.84 0.42 -0.43
C THR A 8 7.06 0.62 -1.30
N TRP A 9 6.82 0.93 -2.56
CA TRP A 9 7.81 1.11 -3.60
C TRP A 9 7.88 2.58 -3.97
N GLN A 10 9.08 3.14 -3.92
CA GLN A 10 9.35 4.51 -4.33
C GLN A 10 10.67 4.54 -5.10
N ARG A 11 10.91 5.64 -5.81
CA ARG A 11 12.23 5.90 -6.38
C ARG A 11 13.26 6.01 -5.26
N ALA A 12 14.51 5.67 -5.57
CA ALA A 12 15.59 5.61 -4.59
C ALA A 12 15.83 6.95 -3.86
N ASP A 13 15.60 8.07 -4.54
CA ASP A 13 15.71 9.43 -3.99
C ASP A 13 14.59 9.78 -2.99
N ALA A 14 13.48 9.05 -3.03
CA ALA A 14 12.31 9.28 -2.19
C ALA A 14 12.09 8.20 -1.12
N ILE A 15 12.87 7.10 -1.13
CA ILE A 15 12.62 5.91 -0.29
C ILE A 15 12.46 6.19 1.21
N SER A 16 13.10 7.24 1.73
CA SER A 16 12.96 7.69 3.13
C SER A 16 11.54 8.12 3.50
N GLN A 17 10.70 8.46 2.52
CA GLN A 17 9.30 8.86 2.69
C GLN A 17 8.35 7.66 2.75
N ALA A 18 8.81 6.44 2.44
CA ALA A 18 7.97 5.24 2.41
C ALA A 18 7.56 4.74 3.81
N GLN A 19 8.27 5.17 4.87
CA GLN A 19 8.10 4.63 6.22
C GLN A 19 6.67 4.78 6.74
N TYR A 20 6.08 5.96 6.60
CA TYR A 20 4.72 6.22 7.07
C TYR A 20 3.69 5.29 6.41
N SER A 21 3.80 5.10 5.09
CA SER A 21 2.93 4.19 4.35
C SER A 21 3.05 2.75 4.86
N ILE A 22 4.28 2.28 5.10
CA ILE A 22 4.54 0.93 5.61
C ILE A 22 3.92 0.72 7.00
N ASP A 23 3.97 1.72 7.86
CA ASP A 23 3.48 1.62 9.25
C ASP A 23 1.95 1.69 9.33
N VAL A 24 1.32 2.50 8.48
CA VAL A 24 -0.12 2.78 8.55
C VAL A 24 -0.97 1.78 7.77
N SER A 25 -0.46 1.24 6.66
CA SER A 25 -1.26 0.38 5.77
C SER A 25 -1.81 -0.89 6.43
N PRO A 26 -1.03 -1.62 7.26
CA PRO A 26 -1.57 -2.77 7.98
C PRO A 26 -2.70 -2.40 8.95
N LEU A 27 -2.65 -1.19 9.55
CA LEU A 27 -3.68 -0.71 10.46
C LEU A 27 -4.98 -0.38 9.73
N ILE A 28 -4.87 0.29 8.58
CA ILE A 28 -6.02 0.60 7.73
C ILE A 28 -6.67 -0.69 7.23
N MET A 29 -5.87 -1.63 6.72
CA MET A 29 -6.39 -2.90 6.21
C MET A 29 -7.10 -3.70 7.30
N LYS A 30 -6.49 -3.83 8.47
CA LYS A 30 -7.15 -4.49 9.61
C LYS A 30 -8.46 -3.81 10.00
N SER A 31 -8.53 -2.48 9.93
CA SER A 31 -9.76 -1.74 10.18
C SER A 31 -10.85 -2.04 9.15
N LEU A 32 -10.48 -2.16 7.87
CA LEU A 32 -11.40 -2.50 6.79
C LEU A 32 -11.89 -3.95 6.89
N GLU A 33 -11.00 -4.89 7.19
CA GLU A 33 -11.34 -6.31 7.41
C GLU A 33 -12.35 -6.43 8.55
N ASN A 34 -12.09 -5.79 9.69
CA ASN A 34 -13.02 -5.78 10.82
C ASN A 34 -14.37 -5.12 10.49
N PHE A 35 -14.36 -4.05 9.69
CA PHE A 35 -15.57 -3.32 9.33
C PHE A 35 -16.45 -4.09 8.34
N THR A 36 -15.82 -4.77 7.39
CA THR A 36 -16.50 -5.51 6.32
C THR A 36 -16.78 -6.96 6.66
N GLU A 37 -16.14 -7.49 7.73
CA GLU A 37 -16.10 -8.91 8.08
C GLU A 37 -15.53 -9.79 6.94
N LEU A 38 -14.64 -9.21 6.13
CA LEU A 38 -14.00 -9.87 4.99
C LEU A 38 -12.48 -9.71 5.07
N ASP A 39 -11.77 -10.84 5.13
CA ASP A 39 -10.32 -10.86 5.09
C ASP A 39 -9.78 -10.49 3.69
N TYR A 40 -8.65 -9.79 3.64
CA TYR A 40 -7.96 -9.58 2.38
C TYR A 40 -7.29 -10.87 1.90
N PHE A 41 -7.71 -11.35 0.74
CA PHE A 41 -7.38 -12.72 0.31
C PHE A 41 -6.15 -12.85 -0.59
N LEU A 42 -5.58 -11.75 -1.09
CA LEU A 42 -4.34 -11.83 -1.88
C LEU A 42 -3.13 -11.99 -0.95
N PRO A 43 -2.08 -12.70 -1.39
CA PRO A 43 -0.90 -12.96 -0.55
C PRO A 43 -0.04 -11.73 -0.27
N LYS A 44 -0.36 -10.58 -0.89
CA LYS A 44 0.35 -9.32 -0.71
C LYS A 44 -0.50 -8.10 -1.07
N MET A 45 -0.04 -6.94 -0.60
CA MET A 45 -0.47 -5.62 -1.03
C MET A 45 0.74 -4.72 -1.25
N ASP A 46 0.97 -4.35 -2.51
CA ASP A 46 1.98 -3.37 -2.89
C ASP A 46 1.37 -1.99 -3.05
N GLN A 47 2.15 -0.98 -2.69
CA GLN A 47 1.85 0.42 -2.95
C GLN A 47 3.01 1.05 -3.68
N VAL A 48 2.78 1.75 -4.78
CA VAL A 48 3.84 2.36 -5.58
C VAL A 48 3.58 3.83 -5.82
N ALA A 49 4.58 4.67 -5.53
CA ALA A 49 4.57 6.08 -5.90
C ALA A 49 5.07 6.24 -7.34
N VAL A 50 4.18 6.65 -8.23
CA VAL A 50 4.39 6.86 -9.67
C VAL A 50 4.45 8.36 -9.95
N PRO A 51 5.59 8.90 -10.41
CA PRO A 51 5.80 10.35 -10.55
C PRO A 51 4.83 11.02 -11.53
N ASP A 52 4.58 10.34 -12.65
CA ASP A 52 3.68 10.78 -13.71
C ASP A 52 2.41 9.94 -13.68
N PHE A 53 1.59 10.19 -12.66
CA PHE A 53 0.27 9.60 -12.54
C PHE A 53 -0.80 10.68 -12.70
N SER A 54 -1.68 10.50 -13.70
CA SER A 54 -2.69 11.50 -14.06
C SER A 54 -3.82 11.58 -13.04
N ALA A 55 -4.15 10.46 -12.39
CA ALA A 55 -5.03 10.39 -11.25
C ALA A 55 -4.25 10.61 -9.93
N GLY A 56 -4.97 10.83 -8.82
CA GLY A 56 -4.33 10.91 -7.49
C GLY A 56 -3.89 9.54 -6.95
N ALA A 57 -4.73 8.52 -7.16
CA ALA A 57 -4.46 7.13 -6.81
C ALA A 57 -5.32 6.19 -7.67
N MET A 58 -4.97 4.89 -7.68
CA MET A 58 -5.79 3.84 -8.28
C MET A 58 -5.63 2.51 -7.55
N GLU A 59 -6.75 1.90 -7.22
CA GLU A 59 -6.90 0.73 -6.35
C GLU A 59 -6.77 -0.62 -7.09
N ASN A 60 -5.74 -0.79 -7.94
CA ASN A 60 -5.55 -2.10 -8.58
C ASN A 60 -5.29 -3.17 -7.50
N TRP A 61 -5.94 -4.33 -7.64
CA TRP A 61 -5.93 -5.34 -6.60
C TRP A 61 -4.51 -5.89 -6.36
N GLY A 62 -3.99 -5.69 -5.16
CA GLY A 62 -2.63 -6.08 -4.80
C GLY A 62 -1.53 -5.12 -5.29
N LEU A 63 -1.88 -4.05 -6.01
CA LEU A 63 -0.95 -3.02 -6.47
C LEU A 63 -1.63 -1.64 -6.56
N VAL A 64 -1.64 -0.92 -5.45
CA VAL A 64 -2.18 0.44 -5.41
C VAL A 64 -1.14 1.43 -5.92
N THR A 65 -1.53 2.28 -6.87
CA THR A 65 -0.63 3.30 -7.45
C THR A 65 -1.01 4.68 -6.92
N TYR A 66 -0.03 5.50 -6.57
CA TYR A 66 -0.19 6.86 -6.05
C TYR A 66 0.67 7.85 -6.82
N ARG A 67 0.29 9.13 -6.82
CA ARG A 67 1.15 10.22 -7.26
C ARG A 67 2.08 10.70 -6.16
#